data_AF-A0A7C9AUD2-F1
#
_entry.id   AF-A0A7C9AUD2-F1
#
_cell.length_a   1.000
_cell.length_b   1.000
_cell.length_c   1.000
_cell.angle_alpha   90.00
_cell.angle_beta   90.00
_cell.angle_gamma   90.00
#
_symmetry.space_group_name_H-M   'P 1'
#
loop_
_entity.id
_entity.type
_entity.pdbx_description
1 polymer ?
#
loop_
_entity_poly.entity_id
_entity_poly.type
_entity_poly.pdbx_seq_one_letter_code
_entity_poly.pdbx_strand_id
1 'polypeptide(L)'
;SSPSSHLKVSCNSLSPPLFKTLSDIQSSGVIACLRAPSAELAIGAARAAITGGIKVLEVVRSTPGVFEVLRELVEEHPTMSLGVGTILNAEDAKHAIKVGAKFLMSPAMIKDILADVQGSEVLYIPGVMTPSEILSAHNTGAKIVK
;
A
#
# COMPACT_ATOMS: atom_id res chain seq x y z
N SER A 1 -35.63 -17.23 2.85
CA SER A 1 -34.89 -16.14 3.51
C SER A 1 -33.46 -16.16 3.00
N SER A 2 -33.22 -15.45 1.90
CA SER A 2 -31.94 -15.44 1.18
C SER A 2 -30.98 -14.44 1.85
N PRO A 3 -29.72 -14.79 2.13
CA PRO A 3 -28.77 -13.82 2.62
C PRO A 3 -28.25 -12.96 1.45
N SER A 4 -28.11 -11.69 1.79
CA SER A 4 -27.71 -10.52 1.01
C SER A 4 -26.66 -10.76 -0.07
N SER A 5 -26.95 -10.24 -1.27
CA SER A 5 -26.03 -10.07 -2.38
C SER A 5 -24.96 -9.04 -2.02
N HIS A 6 -23.83 -9.50 -1.49
CA HIS A 6 -22.61 -8.69 -1.41
C HIS A 6 -22.16 -8.33 -2.83
N LEU A 7 -21.86 -7.04 -3.06
CA LEU A 7 -21.25 -6.53 -4.28
C LEU A 7 -20.05 -7.40 -4.65
N LYS A 8 -20.16 -8.18 -5.73
CA LYS A 8 -19.01 -8.78 -6.38
C LYS A 8 -18.29 -7.65 -7.13
N VAL A 9 -17.23 -7.12 -6.53
CA VAL A 9 -16.20 -6.42 -7.31
C VAL A 9 -15.72 -7.43 -8.35
N SER A 10 -15.95 -7.14 -9.63
CA SER A 10 -15.56 -8.03 -10.73
C SER A 10 -14.03 -8.15 -10.76
N CYS A 11 -13.50 -9.18 -10.12
CA CYS A 11 -12.07 -9.44 -9.94
C CYS A 11 -11.39 -10.09 -11.17
N ASN A 12 -12.04 -10.11 -12.34
CA ASN A 12 -11.60 -10.91 -13.49
C ASN A 12 -10.33 -10.38 -14.23
N SER A 13 -9.58 -9.43 -13.68
CA SER A 13 -8.38 -8.87 -14.34
C SER A 13 -7.22 -8.44 -13.44
N LEU A 14 -7.24 -8.75 -12.13
CA LEU A 14 -6.11 -8.42 -11.25
C LEU A 14 -5.02 -9.48 -11.34
N SER A 15 -3.75 -9.06 -11.35
CA SER A 15 -2.64 -10.00 -11.22
C SER A 15 -2.69 -10.70 -9.84
N PRO A 16 -2.21 -11.94 -9.72
CA PRO A 16 -2.25 -12.66 -8.44
C PRO A 16 -1.62 -11.90 -7.26
N PRO A 17 -0.46 -11.20 -7.42
CA PRO A 17 0.12 -10.46 -6.30
C PRO A 17 -0.72 -9.25 -5.88
N LEU A 18 -1.29 -8.51 -6.84
CA LEU A 18 -2.14 -7.35 -6.54
C LEU A 18 -3.42 -7.81 -5.83
N PHE A 19 -4.06 -8.89 -6.32
CA PHE A 19 -5.21 -9.49 -5.65
C PHE A 19 -4.88 -9.93 -4.22
N LYS A 20 -3.72 -10.56 -4.00
CA LYS A 20 -3.25 -10.94 -2.67
C LYS A 20 -3.15 -9.72 -1.75
N THR A 21 -2.47 -8.66 -2.17
CA THR A 21 -2.31 -7.44 -1.36
C THR A 21 -3.65 -6.82 -0.99
N LEU A 22 -4.59 -6.74 -1.95
CA LEU A 22 -5.94 -6.24 -1.68
C LEU A 22 -6.70 -7.13 -0.68
N SER A 23 -6.56 -8.45 -0.81
CA SER A 23 -7.18 -9.42 0.11
C SER A 23 -6.57 -9.38 1.51
N ASP A 24 -5.25 -9.20 1.63
CA ASP A 24 -4.55 -9.03 2.90
C ASP A 24 -5.07 -7.76 3.61
N ILE A 25 -5.26 -6.65 2.89
CA ILE A 25 -5.83 -5.40 3.44
C ILE A 25 -7.25 -5.63 3.95
N GLN A 26 -8.12 -6.24 3.13
CA GLN A 26 -9.51 -6.51 3.49
C GLN A 26 -9.64 -7.43 4.71
N SER A 27 -8.81 -8.48 4.78
CA SER A 27 -8.85 -9.46 5.87
C SER A 27 -8.15 -8.97 7.15
N SER A 28 -7.15 -8.10 7.03
CA SER A 28 -6.49 -7.44 8.17
C SER A 28 -7.43 -6.45 8.86
N GLY A 29 -8.26 -5.75 8.10
CA GLY A 29 -9.15 -4.68 8.59
C GLY A 29 -8.42 -3.38 8.99
N VAL A 30 -7.09 -3.43 9.11
CA VAL A 30 -6.21 -2.29 9.43
C VAL A 30 -4.94 -2.32 8.58
N ILE A 31 -4.42 -1.13 8.27
CA ILE A 31 -3.07 -0.89 7.74
C ILE A 31 -2.31 -0.10 8.80
N ALA A 32 -1.22 -0.66 9.34
CA ALA A 32 -0.39 0.06 10.31
C ALA A 32 0.44 1.12 9.58
N CYS A 33 0.33 2.37 10.01
CA CYS A 33 1.10 3.50 9.47
C CYS A 33 2.26 3.82 10.41
N LEU A 34 3.49 3.42 10.03
CA LEU A 34 4.66 3.56 10.87
C LEU A 34 5.50 4.78 10.48
N ARG A 35 5.76 5.66 11.46
CA ARG A 35 6.70 6.76 11.34
C ARG A 35 7.65 6.74 12.53
N ALA A 36 8.94 6.89 12.26
CA ALA A 36 9.96 6.95 13.31
C ALA A 36 11.02 8.02 12.98
N PRO A 37 11.76 8.52 13.97
CA PRO A 37 12.80 9.52 13.76
C PRO A 37 14.13 8.91 13.26
N SER A 38 14.24 7.58 13.15
CA SER A 38 15.40 6.88 12.60
C SER A 38 15.01 5.53 11.98
N ALA A 39 15.86 5.00 11.11
CA ALA A 39 15.67 3.68 10.51
C ALA A 39 15.66 2.56 11.56
N GLU A 40 16.60 2.60 12.52
CA GLU A 40 16.71 1.62 13.61
C GLU A 40 15.41 1.52 14.43
N LEU A 41 14.86 2.67 14.84
CA LEU A 41 13.60 2.70 15.57
C LEU A 41 12.42 2.25 14.71
N ALA A 42 12.42 2.57 13.40
CA ALA A 42 11.40 2.08 12.48
C ALA A 42 11.42 0.55 12.38
N ILE A 43 12.59 -0.05 12.18
CA ILE A 43 12.74 -1.50 12.09
C ILE A 43 12.29 -2.17 13.40
N GLY A 44 12.76 -1.67 14.55
CA GLY A 44 12.36 -2.20 15.86
C GLY A 44 10.84 -2.14 16.08
N ALA A 45 10.22 -1.01 15.77
CA ALA A 45 8.78 -0.82 15.89
C ALA A 45 7.99 -1.70 14.90
N ALA A 46 8.45 -1.83 13.65
CA ALA A 46 7.84 -2.70 12.65
C ALA A 46 7.88 -4.16 13.10
N ARG A 47 9.03 -4.67 13.54
CA ARG A 47 9.17 -6.05 14.06
C ARG A 47 8.24 -6.30 15.25
N ALA A 48 8.15 -5.34 16.17
CA ALA A 48 7.24 -5.43 17.31
C ALA A 48 5.77 -5.47 16.86
N ALA A 49 5.37 -4.61 15.91
CA ALA A 49 4.02 -4.57 15.37
C ALA A 49 3.65 -5.88 14.64
N ILE A 50 4.57 -6.42 13.84
CA ILE A 50 4.41 -7.69 13.12
C ILE A 50 4.25 -8.84 14.11
N THR A 51 5.10 -8.90 15.13
CA THR A 51 4.99 -9.88 16.22
C THR A 51 3.66 -9.76 16.97
N GLY A 52 3.15 -8.54 17.12
CA GLY A 52 1.83 -8.24 17.69
C GLY A 52 0.64 -8.60 16.79
N GLY A 53 0.88 -9.11 15.57
CA GLY A 53 -0.16 -9.59 14.67
C GLY A 53 -0.58 -8.63 13.56
N ILE A 54 0.13 -7.50 13.37
CA ILE A 54 -0.08 -6.65 12.20
C ILE A 54 0.31 -7.42 10.94
N LYS A 55 -0.60 -7.46 9.96
CA LYS A 55 -0.42 -8.18 8.68
C LYS A 55 -0.16 -7.26 7.49
N VAL A 56 -0.52 -5.99 7.60
CA VAL A 56 -0.31 -4.97 6.58
C VAL A 56 0.29 -3.72 7.23
N LEU A 57 1.43 -3.28 6.72
CA LEU A 57 2.19 -2.17 7.30
C LEU A 57 2.77 -1.30 6.19
N GLU A 58 2.66 0.02 6.35
CA GLU A 58 3.44 0.99 5.59
C GLU A 58 4.46 1.68 6.48
N VAL A 59 5.64 1.95 5.92
CA VAL A 59 6.59 2.90 6.50
C VAL A 59 6.40 4.24 5.81
N VAL A 60 6.25 5.32 6.57
CA VAL A 60 5.99 6.64 6.00
C VAL A 60 7.27 7.23 5.42
N ARG A 61 7.19 7.84 4.23
CA ARG A 61 8.28 8.43 3.45
C ARG A 61 9.19 9.39 4.23
N SER A 62 8.65 10.08 5.24
CA SER A 62 9.41 11.00 6.10
C SER A 62 10.35 10.32 7.08
N THR A 63 10.24 8.99 7.26
CA THR A 63 11.13 8.21 8.11
C THR A 63 12.52 8.23 7.49
N PRO A 64 13.57 8.66 8.21
CA PRO A 64 14.93 8.62 7.69
C PRO A 64 15.32 7.20 7.29
N GLY A 65 15.83 7.03 6.08
CA GLY A 65 16.19 5.71 5.55
C GLY A 65 14.99 4.80 5.22
N VAL A 66 13.83 5.37 4.87
CA VAL A 66 12.59 4.59 4.63
C VAL A 66 12.76 3.42 3.64
N PHE A 67 13.57 3.58 2.59
CA PHE A 67 13.78 2.52 1.61
C PHE A 67 14.72 1.43 2.13
N GLU A 68 15.68 1.78 2.99
CA GLU A 68 16.51 0.84 3.74
C GLU A 68 15.66 0.01 4.71
N VAL A 69 14.78 0.69 5.46
CA VAL A 69 13.82 0.03 6.37
C VAL A 69 12.91 -0.91 5.58
N LEU A 70 12.33 -0.45 4.47
CA LEU A 70 11.47 -1.27 3.63
C LEU A 70 12.22 -2.52 3.14
N ARG A 71 13.45 -2.37 2.66
CA ARG A 71 14.27 -3.47 2.14
C ARG A 71 14.47 -4.54 3.20
N GLU A 72 14.89 -4.14 4.40
CA GLU A 72 15.11 -5.06 5.52
C GLU A 72 13.83 -5.80 5.89
N LEU A 73 12.70 -5.09 5.98
CA LEU A 73 11.41 -5.71 6.29
C LEU A 73 10.92 -6.66 5.17
N VAL A 74 11.16 -6.33 3.91
CA VAL A 74 10.82 -7.19 2.77
C VAL A 74 11.68 -8.46 2.76
N GLU A 75 12.97 -8.34 3.09
CA GLU A 75 13.88 -9.49 3.22
C GLU A 75 13.48 -10.41 4.39
N GLU A 76 13.07 -9.84 5.53
CA GLU A 76 12.62 -10.59 6.72
C GLU A 76 11.22 -11.19 6.55
N HIS A 77 10.33 -10.51 5.84
CA HIS A 77 8.91 -10.85 5.73
C HIS A 77 8.42 -10.82 4.27
N PRO A 78 8.99 -11.62 3.36
CA PRO A 78 8.75 -11.54 1.92
C PRO A 78 7.29 -11.78 1.52
N THR A 79 6.50 -12.46 2.36
CA THR A 79 5.09 -12.75 2.09
C THR A 79 4.14 -11.68 2.62
N MET A 80 4.59 -10.81 3.53
CA MET A 80 3.78 -9.78 4.16
C MET A 80 3.46 -8.64 3.18
N SER A 81 2.30 -8.00 3.36
CA SER A 81 1.94 -6.81 2.59
C SER A 81 2.60 -5.58 3.21
N LEU A 82 3.76 -5.22 2.67
CA LEU A 82 4.57 -4.07 3.07
C LEU A 82 4.52 -2.99 1.99
N GLY A 83 4.43 -1.73 2.42
CA GLY A 83 4.33 -0.59 1.51
C GLY A 83 5.02 0.67 2.03
N VAL A 84 4.91 1.73 1.24
CA VAL A 84 5.40 3.06 1.63
C VAL A 84 4.27 4.08 1.53
N GLY A 85 4.11 4.84 2.61
CA GLY A 85 3.11 5.90 2.71
C GLY A 85 3.68 7.28 2.47
N THR A 86 2.82 8.23 2.12
CA THR A 86 3.21 9.62 1.82
C THR A 86 4.21 9.72 0.64
N ILE A 87 4.05 8.86 -0.37
CA ILE A 87 4.78 9.02 -1.63
C ILE A 87 4.13 10.17 -2.41
N LEU A 88 4.94 11.14 -2.86
CA LEU A 88 4.45 12.36 -3.52
C LEU A 88 4.91 12.51 -4.97
N ASN A 89 5.78 11.62 -5.44
CA ASN A 89 6.37 11.69 -6.77
C ASN A 89 6.64 10.28 -7.33
N ALA A 90 6.80 10.23 -8.66
CA ALA A 90 7.09 9.01 -9.43
C ALA A 90 8.43 8.35 -9.08
N GLU A 91 9.45 9.13 -8.74
CA GLU A 91 10.80 8.61 -8.46
C GLU A 91 10.79 7.75 -7.19
N ASP A 92 10.23 8.28 -6.10
CA ASP A 92 10.07 7.56 -4.84
C ASP A 92 9.17 6.33 -5.02
N ALA A 93 8.11 6.42 -5.85
CA ALA A 93 7.26 5.28 -6.19
C ALA A 93 8.06 4.17 -6.88
N LYS A 94 8.83 4.49 -7.92
CA LYS A 94 9.69 3.52 -8.63
C LYS A 94 10.71 2.89 -7.70
N HIS A 95 11.30 3.69 -6.82
CA HIS A 95 12.27 3.18 -5.85
C HIS A 95 11.61 2.20 -4.87
N ALA A 96 10.46 2.55 -4.30
CA ALA A 96 9.70 1.66 -3.43
C ALA A 96 9.34 0.33 -4.12
N ILE A 97 8.85 0.38 -5.36
CA ILE A 97 8.52 -0.80 -6.17
C ILE A 97 9.77 -1.68 -6.36
N LYS A 98 10.90 -1.07 -6.74
CA LYS A 98 12.16 -1.79 -6.94
C LYS A 98 12.67 -2.48 -5.68
N VAL A 99 12.43 -1.89 -4.51
CA VAL A 99 12.79 -2.48 -3.20
C VAL A 99 11.86 -3.62 -2.82
N GLY A 100 10.65 -3.69 -3.38
CA GLY A 100 9.68 -4.76 -3.13
C GLY A 100 8.41 -4.30 -2.40
N ALA A 101 8.11 -3.00 -2.40
CA ALA A 101 6.82 -2.51 -1.92
C ALA A 101 5.67 -3.18 -2.68
N LYS A 102 4.70 -3.73 -1.94
CA LYS A 102 3.49 -4.35 -2.51
C LYS A 102 2.35 -3.36 -2.67
N PHE A 103 2.40 -2.25 -1.94
CA PHE A 103 1.50 -1.14 -2.11
C PHE A 103 2.17 0.21 -1.83
N LEU A 104 1.56 1.27 -2.36
CA LEU A 104 1.99 2.66 -2.20
C LEU A 104 0.79 3.50 -1.76
N MET A 105 1.01 4.46 -0.87
CA MET A 105 -0.03 5.38 -0.43
C MET A 105 0.42 6.83 -0.56
N SER A 106 -0.51 7.68 -0.99
CA SER A 106 -0.33 9.14 -1.08
C SER A 106 -1.44 9.85 -0.31
N PRO A 107 -1.20 11.06 0.22
CA PRO A 107 -2.26 11.87 0.85
C PRO A 107 -3.25 12.45 -0.17
N ALA A 108 -2.90 12.45 -1.46
CA ALA A 108 -3.71 12.90 -2.58
C ALA A 108 -3.48 11.99 -3.78
N MET A 109 -4.32 12.08 -4.82
CA MET A 109 -4.11 11.38 -6.07
C MET A 109 -2.96 12.02 -6.87
N ILE A 110 -1.87 11.26 -7.09
CA ILE A 110 -0.72 11.69 -7.91
C ILE A 110 -0.78 10.97 -9.26
N LYS A 111 -1.07 11.70 -10.33
CA LYS A 111 -1.29 11.14 -11.67
C LYS A 111 -0.08 10.39 -12.22
N ASP A 112 1.13 10.90 -11.98
CA ASP A 112 2.35 10.27 -12.48
C ASP A 112 2.59 8.90 -11.84
N ILE A 113 2.26 8.75 -10.54
CA ILE A 113 2.33 7.46 -9.85
C ILE A 113 1.32 6.48 -10.43
N LEU A 114 0.08 6.93 -10.69
CA LEU A 114 -0.94 6.09 -11.34
C LEU A 114 -0.47 5.53 -12.69
N ALA A 115 0.17 6.36 -13.51
CA ALA A 115 0.72 5.95 -14.78
C ALA A 115 1.85 4.92 -14.61
N ASP A 116 2.74 5.13 -13.64
CA ASP A 116 3.86 4.21 -13.37
C ASP A 116 3.42 2.85 -12.81
N VAL A 117 2.35 2.81 -12.01
CA VAL A 117 1.83 1.54 -11.46
C VAL A 117 0.86 0.82 -12.40
N GLN A 118 0.45 1.46 -13.49
CA GLN A 118 -0.48 0.86 -14.43
C GLN A 118 0.12 -0.40 -15.07
N GLY A 119 -0.52 -1.54 -14.85
CA GLY A 119 -0.02 -2.84 -15.31
C GLY A 119 1.09 -3.45 -14.43
N SER A 120 1.47 -2.78 -13.33
CA SER A 120 2.36 -3.34 -12.32
C SER A 120 1.60 -4.27 -11.36
N GLU A 121 2.36 -5.02 -10.55
CA GLU A 121 1.82 -5.87 -9.49
C GLU A 121 1.64 -5.14 -8.15
N VAL A 122 1.85 -3.82 -8.14
CA VAL A 122 1.81 -2.98 -6.94
C VAL A 122 0.49 -2.23 -6.84
N LEU A 123 -0.12 -2.26 -5.66
CA LEU A 123 -1.37 -1.55 -5.39
C LEU A 123 -1.10 -0.09 -5.03
N TYR A 124 -1.66 0.86 -5.79
CA TYR A 124 -1.64 2.27 -5.41
C TYR A 124 -2.96 2.68 -4.73
N ILE A 125 -2.84 3.32 -3.57
CA ILE A 125 -3.95 3.79 -2.74
C ILE A 125 -3.85 5.33 -2.61
N PRO A 126 -4.45 6.09 -3.54
CA PRO A 126 -4.44 7.54 -3.47
C PRO A 126 -5.38 8.04 -2.37
N GLY A 127 -4.96 9.10 -1.68
CA GLY A 127 -5.83 9.86 -0.80
C GLY A 127 -6.81 10.72 -1.61
N VAL A 128 -8.04 10.83 -1.12
CA VAL A 128 -9.11 11.66 -1.70
C VAL A 128 -9.93 12.30 -0.58
N MET A 129 -10.61 13.41 -0.87
CA MET A 129 -11.44 14.12 0.12
C MET A 129 -12.89 14.30 -0.36
N THR A 130 -13.13 14.37 -1.67
CA THR A 130 -14.44 14.70 -2.26
C THR A 130 -15.00 13.57 -3.13
N PRO A 131 -16.34 13.51 -3.32
CA PRO A 131 -16.95 12.55 -4.25
C PRO A 131 -16.39 12.63 -5.68
N SER A 132 -16.05 13.84 -6.16
CA SER A 132 -15.44 14.04 -7.47
C SER A 132 -14.04 13.41 -7.56
N GLU A 133 -13.23 13.51 -6.50
CA GLU A 133 -11.93 12.87 -6.44
C GLU A 133 -12.05 11.34 -6.34
N ILE A 134 -13.02 10.83 -5.57
CA ILE A 134 -13.33 9.39 -5.52
C ILE A 134 -13.70 8.88 -6.93
N LEU A 135 -14.59 9.57 -7.64
CA LEU A 135 -14.99 9.22 -9.00
C LEU A 135 -13.79 9.29 -9.96
N SER A 136 -12.94 10.31 -9.81
CA SER A 136 -11.74 10.45 -10.63
C SER A 136 -10.76 9.29 -10.41
N ALA A 137 -10.49 8.92 -9.16
CA ALA A 137 -9.63 7.79 -8.81
C ALA A 137 -10.21 6.44 -9.30
N HIS A 138 -11.52 6.24 -9.17
CA HIS A 138 -12.19 5.07 -9.71
C HIS A 138 -12.01 4.98 -11.24
N ASN A 139 -12.20 6.09 -11.96
CA ASN A 139 -12.08 6.14 -13.41
C ASN A 139 -10.65 5.94 -13.91
N THR A 140 -9.63 6.28 -13.11
CA THR A 140 -8.22 5.97 -13.40
C THR A 140 -7.83 4.53 -13.04
N GLY A 141 -8.77 3.74 -12.51
CA GLY A 141 -8.58 2.32 -12.23
C GLY A 141 -8.07 2.02 -10.82
N ALA A 142 -8.03 3.00 -9.92
CA ALA A 142 -7.70 2.76 -8.52
C ALA A 142 -8.67 1.73 -7.92
N LYS A 143 -8.13 0.76 -7.18
CA LYS A 143 -8.93 -0.34 -6.61
C LYS A 143 -9.54 0.02 -5.26
N ILE A 144 -8.83 0.85 -4.50
CA ILE A 144 -9.23 1.42 -3.22
C ILE A 144 -8.63 2.82 -3.09
N VAL A 145 -9.23 3.67 -2.26
CA VAL A 145 -8.78 5.03 -1.96
C VAL A 145 -8.65 5.21 -0.44
N LYS A 146 -7.80 6.14 -0.01
CA LYS A 146 -7.67 6.57 1.39
C LYS A 146 -8.48 7.84 1.64
#